data_AF-A0AA39MML2-F1
#
_entry.id   AF-A0AA39MML2-F1
#
_cell.length_a   1.000
_cell.length_b   1.000
_cell.length_c   1.000
_cell.angle_alpha   90.00
_cell.angle_beta   90.00
_cell.angle_gamma   90.00
#
_symmetry.space_group_name_H-M   'P 1'
#
loop_
_entity.id
_entity.type
_entity.pdbx_description
1 polymer ?
#
loop_
_entity_poly.entity_id
_entity_poly.type
_entity_poly.pdbx_seq_one_letter_code
_entity_poly.pdbx_strand_id
1 'polypeptide(L)'
;KHNPIYYFYESVPLNSDGKPGNSGDKHFKCYHGNCKVLTIMQTMKGSLNGLIGHLKTCSAPMYYMFLALQACLDATPNAVILEDEINIVNGSKTLDPQVADVYLKQMESESKNIIHTFRKQSVDAKGEWDQQKFETLLAEWIIACDQLFEEVDREEFCNLL
;
A
#
# COMPACT_ATOMS: atom_id res chain seq x y z
N LYS A 1 22.65 -7.50 0.59
CA LYS A 1 21.22 -7.36 0.21
C LYS A 1 21.17 -6.44 -1.02
N HIS A 2 20.74 -6.94 -2.17
CA HIS A 2 20.62 -6.12 -3.38
C HIS A 2 19.29 -5.35 -3.33
N ASN A 3 19.29 -4.06 -3.70
CA ASN A 3 18.07 -3.27 -3.68
C ASN A 3 17.19 -3.66 -4.89
N PRO A 4 15.90 -3.97 -4.71
CA PRO A 4 15.04 -4.43 -5.80
C PRO A 4 14.83 -3.40 -6.90
N ILE A 5 15.09 -2.11 -6.66
CA ILE A 5 14.95 -1.08 -7.69
C ILE A 5 15.78 -1.37 -8.93
N TYR A 6 16.92 -2.04 -8.78
CA TYR A 6 17.82 -2.33 -9.90
C TYR A 6 17.24 -3.35 -10.88
N TYR A 7 16.27 -4.17 -10.51
CA TYR A 7 15.62 -5.08 -11.46
C TYR A 7 14.75 -4.37 -12.49
N PHE A 8 14.39 -3.10 -12.24
CA PHE A 8 13.62 -2.25 -13.15
C PHE A 8 14.52 -1.45 -14.12
N TYR A 9 15.83 -1.63 -14.02
CA TYR A 9 16.81 -0.88 -14.81
C TYR A 9 17.92 -1.79 -15.35
N GLU A 10 18.38 -1.46 -16.55
CA GLU A 10 19.59 -2.01 -17.15
C GLU A 10 20.79 -1.12 -16.79
N SER A 11 21.89 -1.71 -16.35
CA SER A 11 23.15 -0.96 -16.21
C SER A 11 23.75 -0.71 -17.58
N VAL A 12 23.95 0.55 -17.94
CA VAL A 12 24.50 0.94 -19.25
C VAL A 12 25.80 1.73 -19.10
N PRO A 13 26.71 1.69 -20.09
CA PRO A 13 28.00 2.37 -19.98
C PRO A 13 27.93 3.87 -20.27
N LEU A 14 26.84 4.35 -20.87
CA LEU A 14 26.69 5.73 -21.34
C LEU A 14 25.51 6.42 -20.66
N ASN A 15 25.64 7.72 -20.44
CA ASN A 15 24.60 8.60 -19.93
C ASN A 15 23.54 8.93 -21.01
N SER A 16 22.60 9.81 -20.69
CA SER A 16 21.55 10.27 -21.62
C SER A 16 22.06 10.95 -22.88
N ASP A 17 23.28 11.49 -22.86
CA ASP A 17 23.92 12.17 -24.00
C ASP A 17 24.82 11.23 -24.81
N GLY A 18 24.85 9.93 -24.47
CA GLY A 18 25.73 8.95 -25.11
C GLY A 18 27.20 9.06 -24.68
N LYS A 19 27.48 9.65 -23.52
CA LYS A 19 28.84 9.84 -22.98
C LYS A 19 29.07 8.99 -21.72
N PRO A 20 30.31 8.55 -21.44
CA PRO A 20 30.61 7.65 -20.32
C PRO A 20 30.50 8.25 -18.89
N GLY A 21 30.05 9.51 -18.74
CA GLY A 21 29.99 10.16 -17.42
C GLY A 21 31.36 10.45 -16.80
N ASN A 22 31.37 10.88 -15.53
CA ASN A 22 32.61 11.02 -14.77
C ASN A 22 33.01 9.69 -14.13
N SER A 23 34.28 9.56 -13.75
CA SER A 23 34.75 8.40 -12.98
C SER A 23 33.94 8.23 -11.70
N GLY A 24 33.35 7.04 -11.51
CA GLY A 24 32.51 6.71 -10.37
C GLY A 24 31.00 6.93 -10.57
N ASP A 25 30.60 7.55 -11.68
CA ASP A 25 29.18 7.64 -12.06
C ASP A 25 28.66 6.28 -12.53
N LYS A 26 27.37 6.02 -12.26
CA LYS A 26 26.68 4.80 -12.73
C LYS A 26 25.45 5.20 -13.52
N HIS A 27 25.25 4.57 -14.68
CA HIS A 27 24.14 4.87 -15.57
C HIS A 27 23.17 3.70 -15.66
N PHE A 28 21.88 4.02 -15.61
CA PHE A 28 20.78 3.07 -15.52
C PHE A 28 19.70 3.42 -16.53
N LYS A 29 19.40 2.51 -17.45
CA LYS A 29 18.33 2.66 -18.45
C LYS A 29 17.07 1.95 -17.96
N CYS A 30 15.95 2.65 -17.91
CA CYS A 30 14.70 2.05 -17.46
C CYS A 30 14.17 1.04 -18.50
N TYR A 31 13.63 -0.09 -18.04
CA TYR A 31 12.90 -1.03 -18.91
C TYR A 31 11.48 -0.55 -19.28
N HIS A 32 10.99 0.52 -18.62
CA HIS A 32 9.61 0.98 -18.77
C HIS A 32 9.53 2.44 -19.24
N GLY A 33 8.38 2.79 -19.82
CA GLY A 33 8.11 4.11 -20.35
C GLY A 33 9.02 4.45 -21.53
N ASN A 34 9.66 5.61 -21.49
CA ASN A 34 10.49 6.12 -22.58
C ASN A 34 11.94 5.60 -22.56
N CYS A 35 12.22 4.51 -21.81
CA CYS A 35 13.55 3.93 -21.67
C CYS A 35 14.64 4.94 -21.29
N LYS A 36 14.29 5.89 -20.42
CA LYS A 36 15.18 7.00 -20.02
C LYS A 36 16.41 6.47 -19.31
N VAL A 37 17.57 7.03 -19.63
CA VAL A 37 18.82 6.80 -18.91
C VAL A 37 18.94 7.80 -17.75
N LEU A 38 19.19 7.29 -16.55
CA LEU A 38 19.46 8.06 -15.35
C LEU A 38 20.88 7.83 -14.87
N THR A 39 21.50 8.88 -14.34
CA THR A 39 22.85 8.81 -13.76
C THR A 39 22.76 8.95 -12.25
N ILE A 40 23.33 7.99 -11.53
CA ILE A 40 23.65 8.15 -10.12
C ILE A 40 25.09 8.65 -10.06
N MET A 41 25.24 9.94 -9.71
CA MET A 41 26.57 10.53 -9.56
C MET A 41 27.27 9.96 -8.34
N GLN A 42 28.60 9.84 -8.39
CA GLN A 42 29.39 9.39 -7.24
C GLN A 42 29.12 10.26 -5.99
N THR A 43 28.96 11.57 -6.20
CA THR A 43 28.66 12.57 -5.15
C THR A 43 27.33 12.32 -4.43
N MET A 44 26.39 11.61 -5.07
CA MET A 44 25.08 11.28 -4.50
C MET A 44 25.13 10.11 -3.51
N LYS A 45 26.32 9.56 -3.22
CA LYS A 45 26.54 8.46 -2.26
C LYS A 45 25.60 7.26 -2.48
N GLY A 46 25.25 6.98 -3.73
CA GLY A 46 24.35 5.88 -4.07
C GLY A 46 22.87 6.15 -3.81
N SER A 47 22.43 7.42 -3.68
CA SER A 47 21.02 7.77 -3.55
C SER A 47 20.18 7.20 -4.69
N LEU A 48 19.12 6.48 -4.34
CA LEU A 48 18.20 5.81 -5.27
C LEU A 48 16.93 6.62 -5.55
N ASN A 49 16.78 7.80 -4.92
CA ASN A 49 15.58 8.62 -5.02
C ASN A 49 15.24 9.00 -6.47
N GLY A 50 16.26 9.21 -7.31
CA GLY A 50 16.08 9.48 -8.73
C GLY A 50 15.46 8.31 -9.49
N LEU A 51 15.93 7.08 -9.23
CA LEU A 51 15.38 5.86 -9.86
C LEU A 51 13.95 5.57 -9.38
N ILE A 52 13.71 5.72 -8.07
CA ILE A 52 12.38 5.48 -7.48
C ILE A 52 11.37 6.52 -7.99
N GLY A 53 11.75 7.81 -7.99
CA GLY A 53 10.90 8.89 -8.48
C GLY A 53 10.61 8.77 -9.98
N HIS A 54 11.60 8.37 -10.78
CA HIS A 54 11.38 8.09 -12.19
C HIS A 54 10.42 6.92 -12.39
N LEU A 55 10.60 5.80 -11.69
CA LEU A 55 9.72 4.63 -11.82
C LEU A 55 8.27 4.99 -11.49
N LYS A 56 8.05 5.77 -10.42
CA LYS A 56 6.73 6.27 -10.02
C LYS A 56 6.06 7.12 -11.09
N THR A 57 6.83 7.89 -11.85
CA THR A 57 6.29 8.80 -12.88
C THR A 57 6.15 8.15 -14.24
N CYS A 58 7.02 7.21 -14.61
CA CYS A 58 6.96 6.53 -15.92
C CYS A 58 5.98 5.34 -15.93
N SER A 59 5.79 4.65 -14.80
CA SER A 59 4.89 3.50 -14.70
C SER A 59 4.44 3.27 -13.25
N ALA A 60 3.25 3.78 -12.91
CA ALA A 60 2.65 3.56 -11.59
C ALA A 60 2.52 2.07 -11.23
N PRO A 61 2.10 1.16 -12.14
CA PRO A 61 2.05 -0.27 -11.83
C PRO A 61 3.40 -0.86 -11.43
N MET A 62 4.48 -0.51 -12.15
CA MET A 62 5.82 -1.03 -11.84
C MET A 62 6.40 -0.43 -10.55
N TYR A 63 6.02 0.80 -10.22
CA TYR A 63 6.34 1.36 -8.91
C TYR A 63 5.65 0.61 -7.76
N TYR A 64 4.38 0.23 -7.91
CA TYR A 64 3.71 -0.62 -6.91
C TYR A 64 4.35 -2.01 -6.81
N MET A 65 4.76 -2.59 -7.93
CA MET A 65 5.52 -3.84 -7.94
C MET A 65 6.84 -3.72 -7.17
N PHE A 66 7.58 -2.62 -7.35
CA PHE A 66 8.78 -2.33 -6.57
C PHE A 66 8.48 -2.28 -5.05
N LEU A 67 7.40 -1.60 -4.64
CA LEU A 67 7.01 -1.53 -3.23
C LEU A 67 6.67 -2.92 -2.66
N ALA A 68 5.96 -3.75 -3.44
CA ALA A 68 5.64 -5.12 -3.03
C ALA A 68 6.90 -5.96 -2.84
N LEU A 69 7.82 -5.95 -3.81
CA LEU A 69 9.10 -6.67 -3.70
C LEU A 69 9.94 -6.19 -2.52
N GLN A 70 9.98 -4.87 -2.28
CA GLN A 70 10.68 -4.29 -1.14
C GLN A 70 10.08 -4.76 0.19
N ALA A 71 8.75 -4.71 0.32
CA ALA A 71 8.05 -5.17 1.52
C ALA A 71 8.30 -6.67 1.79
N CYS A 72 8.29 -7.51 0.75
CA CYS A 72 8.62 -8.93 0.88
C CYS A 72 10.05 -9.14 1.40
N LEU A 73 11.04 -8.46 0.81
CA LEU A 73 12.43 -8.56 1.24
C LEU A 73 12.68 -8.05 2.66
N ASP A 74 11.89 -7.07 3.12
CA ASP A 74 12.01 -6.52 4.48
C ASP A 74 11.33 -7.42 5.52
N ALA A 75 10.20 -8.06 5.17
CA ALA A 75 9.53 -9.03 6.03
C ALA A 75 10.29 -10.36 6.15
N THR A 76 11.00 -10.78 5.10
CA THR A 76 11.71 -12.07 5.04
C THR A 76 13.18 -11.88 4.67
N PRO A 77 14.11 -11.91 5.66
CA PRO A 77 15.53 -11.59 5.46
C PRO A 77 16.27 -12.47 4.44
N ASN A 78 15.74 -13.66 4.13
CA ASN A 78 16.29 -14.62 3.16
C ASN A 78 15.37 -14.85 1.96
N ALA A 79 14.34 -14.01 1.76
CA ALA A 79 13.54 -14.13 0.56
C ALA A 79 14.40 -13.89 -0.68
N VAL A 80 14.26 -14.80 -1.63
CA VAL A 80 14.86 -14.70 -2.95
C VAL A 80 13.76 -14.22 -3.89
N ILE A 81 14.03 -13.14 -4.63
CA ILE A 81 13.14 -12.71 -5.70
C ILE A 81 13.26 -13.76 -6.81
N LEU A 82 12.12 -14.33 -7.20
CA LEU A 82 12.09 -15.41 -8.17
C LEU A 82 12.46 -14.88 -9.55
N GLU A 83 13.12 -15.71 -10.36
CA GLU A 83 13.51 -15.34 -11.73
C GLU A 83 12.30 -14.90 -12.57
N ASP A 84 11.15 -15.52 -12.34
CA ASP A 84 9.89 -15.12 -12.96
C ASP A 84 9.46 -13.70 -12.59
N GLU A 85 9.65 -13.28 -11.35
CA GLU A 85 9.35 -11.91 -10.90
C GLU A 85 10.34 -10.92 -11.53
N ILE A 86 11.62 -11.29 -11.62
CA ILE A 86 12.66 -10.50 -12.31
C ILE A 86 12.27 -10.29 -13.78
N ASN A 87 11.82 -11.35 -14.45
CA ASN A 87 11.40 -11.29 -15.85
C ASN A 87 10.13 -10.46 -16.06
N ILE A 88 9.22 -10.41 -15.08
CA ILE A 88 8.06 -9.53 -15.13
C ILE A 88 8.50 -8.07 -14.97
N VAL A 89 9.36 -7.75 -13.99
CA VAL A 89 9.79 -6.37 -13.72
C VAL A 89 10.76 -5.81 -14.75
N ASN A 90 11.54 -6.64 -15.45
CA ASN A 90 12.36 -6.17 -16.57
C ASN A 90 11.58 -6.14 -17.90
N GLY A 91 10.32 -6.57 -17.90
CA GLY A 91 9.45 -6.60 -19.08
C GLY A 91 9.74 -7.74 -20.07
N SER A 92 10.64 -8.69 -19.75
CA SER A 92 10.94 -9.84 -20.61
C SER A 92 9.82 -10.87 -20.63
N LYS A 93 9.01 -10.95 -19.56
CA LYS A 93 7.83 -11.80 -19.48
C LYS A 93 6.59 -10.93 -19.48
N THR A 94 5.81 -11.02 -20.55
CA THR A 94 4.46 -10.45 -20.60
C THR A 94 3.53 -11.31 -19.76
N LEU A 95 2.89 -10.72 -18.76
CA LEU A 95 1.78 -11.36 -18.07
C LEU A 95 0.63 -11.52 -19.05
N ASP A 96 0.07 -12.72 -19.13
CA ASP A 96 -1.17 -12.95 -19.88
C ASP A 96 -2.26 -12.04 -19.29
N PRO A 97 -2.82 -11.10 -20.07
CA PRO A 97 -3.85 -10.19 -19.60
C PRO A 97 -5.06 -10.92 -19.01
N GLN A 98 -5.39 -12.12 -19.51
CA GLN A 98 -6.50 -12.92 -18.99
C GLN A 98 -6.20 -13.45 -17.59
N VAL A 99 -4.99 -13.92 -17.35
CA VAL A 99 -4.54 -14.40 -16.04
C VAL A 99 -4.45 -13.24 -15.05
N ALA A 100 -3.94 -12.09 -15.50
CA ALA A 100 -3.87 -10.88 -14.68
C ALA A 100 -5.26 -10.38 -14.28
N ASP A 101 -6.23 -10.39 -15.21
CA ASP A 101 -7.61 -9.98 -14.93
C ASP A 101 -8.30 -10.91 -13.92
N VAL A 102 -8.11 -12.23 -14.04
CA VAL A 102 -8.61 -13.20 -13.05
C VAL A 102 -8.01 -12.94 -11.67
N TYR A 103 -6.71 -12.70 -11.59
CA TYR A 103 -6.03 -12.43 -10.33
C TYR A 103 -6.48 -11.10 -9.70
N LEU A 104 -6.63 -10.04 -10.51
CA LEU A 104 -7.14 -8.74 -10.05
C LEU A 104 -8.57 -8.87 -9.51
N LYS A 105 -9.45 -9.59 -10.22
CA LYS A 105 -10.82 -9.86 -9.75
C LYS A 105 -10.84 -10.62 -8.42
N GLN A 106 -9.94 -11.57 -8.24
CA GLN A 106 -9.80 -12.29 -6.97
C GLN A 106 -9.37 -11.35 -5.84
N MET A 107 -8.33 -10.54 -6.04
CA MET A 107 -7.89 -9.56 -5.03
C MET A 107 -8.98 -8.55 -4.68
N GLU A 108 -9.72 -8.05 -5.66
CA GLU A 108 -10.86 -7.15 -5.42
C GLU A 108 -11.95 -7.82 -4.57
N SER A 109 -12.23 -9.10 -4.83
CA SER A 109 -13.16 -9.89 -4.03
C SER A 109 -12.67 -10.04 -2.58
N GLU A 110 -11.40 -10.38 -2.37
CA GLU A 110 -10.80 -10.51 -1.04
C GLU A 110 -10.78 -9.17 -0.29
N SER A 111 -10.48 -8.06 -0.97
CA SER A 111 -10.53 -6.71 -0.39
C SER A 111 -11.95 -6.33 0.05
N LYS A 112 -12.97 -6.62 -0.76
CA LYS A 112 -14.38 -6.42 -0.39
C LYS A 112 -14.75 -7.22 0.87
N ASN A 113 -14.25 -8.44 1.01
CA ASN A 113 -14.48 -9.27 2.20
C ASN A 113 -13.84 -8.65 3.46
N ILE A 114 -12.65 -8.05 3.34
CA ILE A 114 -11.99 -7.34 4.45
C ILE A 114 -12.81 -6.11 4.86
N ILE A 115 -13.25 -5.28 3.90
CA ILE A 115 -14.09 -4.10 4.17
C ILE A 115 -15.41 -4.53 4.82
N HIS A 116 -16.03 -5.60 4.33
CA HIS A 116 -17.25 -6.14 4.92
C HIS A 116 -17.02 -6.60 6.36
N THR A 117 -15.91 -7.29 6.62
CA THR A 117 -15.52 -7.71 7.98
C THR A 117 -15.32 -6.51 8.90
N PHE A 118 -14.62 -5.46 8.47
CA PHE A 118 -14.47 -4.24 9.27
C PHE A 118 -15.78 -3.51 9.52
N ARG A 119 -16.68 -3.46 8.53
CA ARG A 119 -18.03 -2.92 8.73
C ARG A 119 -18.81 -3.74 9.74
N LYS A 120 -18.77 -5.08 9.63
CA LYS A 120 -19.42 -5.96 10.59
C LYS A 120 -18.85 -5.76 11.98
N GLN A 121 -17.52 -5.72 12.14
CA GLN A 121 -16.87 -5.40 13.42
C GLN A 121 -17.31 -4.04 13.97
N SER A 122 -17.50 -3.02 13.12
CA SER A 122 -17.98 -1.70 13.58
C SER A 122 -19.44 -1.71 14.03
N VAL A 123 -20.26 -2.62 13.48
CA VAL A 123 -21.65 -2.83 13.91
C VAL A 123 -21.66 -3.64 15.21
N ASP A 124 -20.89 -4.74 15.27
CA ASP A 124 -20.79 -5.62 16.42
C ASP A 124 -20.11 -4.92 17.64
N ALA A 125 -19.19 -3.98 17.39
CA ALA A 125 -18.55 -3.18 18.44
C ALA A 125 -19.51 -2.20 19.16
N LYS A 126 -20.67 -1.91 18.58
CA LYS A 126 -21.75 -1.19 19.28
C LYS A 126 -22.51 -2.09 20.26
N GLY A 127 -22.21 -3.39 20.28
CA GLY A 127 -22.89 -4.41 21.09
C GLY A 127 -24.29 -4.71 20.56
N GLU A 128 -24.84 -5.87 20.96
CA GLU A 128 -26.30 -6.07 20.88
C GLU A 128 -26.94 -5.09 21.87
N TRP A 129 -27.82 -4.22 21.36
CA TRP A 129 -28.60 -3.33 22.19
C TRP A 129 -29.50 -4.16 23.12
N ASP A 130 -29.18 -4.15 24.41
CA ASP A 130 -29.97 -4.79 25.45
C ASP A 130 -30.89 -3.74 26.08
N GLN A 131 -32.12 -3.67 25.58
CA GLN A 131 -33.16 -2.76 26.04
C GLN A 131 -33.38 -2.86 27.55
N GLN A 132 -33.41 -4.07 28.11
CA GLN A 132 -33.69 -4.30 29.52
C GLN A 132 -32.54 -3.79 30.40
N LYS A 133 -31.30 -4.00 29.97
CA LYS A 133 -30.12 -3.48 30.66
C LYS A 133 -30.07 -1.95 30.60
N PHE A 134 -30.40 -1.35 29.45
CA PHE A 134 -30.48 0.10 29.30
C PHE A 134 -31.54 0.71 30.24
N GLU A 135 -32.75 0.17 30.24
CA GLU A 135 -33.84 0.63 31.11
C GLU A 135 -33.51 0.51 32.59
N THR A 136 -32.81 -0.58 32.98
CA THR A 136 -32.36 -0.78 34.37
C THR A 136 -31.36 0.28 34.78
N LEU A 137 -30.32 0.53 33.97
CA LEU A 137 -29.31 1.55 34.25
C LEU A 137 -29.89 2.97 34.24
N LEU A 138 -30.86 3.23 33.35
CA LEU A 138 -31.56 4.51 33.29
C LEU A 138 -32.38 4.76 34.56
N ALA A 139 -33.13 3.75 35.02
CA ALA A 139 -33.89 3.83 36.27
C ALA A 139 -32.96 4.02 37.49
N GLU A 140 -31.84 3.29 37.54
CA GLU A 140 -30.82 3.46 38.59
C GLU A 140 -30.22 4.88 38.58
N TRP A 141 -29.95 5.45 37.41
CA TRP A 141 -29.46 6.84 37.29
C TRP A 141 -30.50 7.86 37.75
N ILE A 142 -31.78 7.71 37.36
CA ILE A 142 -32.88 8.58 37.81
C ILE A 142 -32.97 8.57 39.34
N ILE A 143 -32.90 7.38 39.95
CA ILE A 143 -32.97 7.22 41.41
C ILE A 143 -31.73 7.79 42.10
N ALA A 144 -30.52 7.50 41.59
CA ALA A 144 -29.27 7.92 42.22
C ALA A 144 -29.02 9.43 42.13
N CYS A 145 -29.51 10.07 41.07
CA CYS A 145 -29.37 11.50 40.83
C CYS A 145 -30.64 12.31 41.18
N ASP A 146 -31.68 11.66 41.72
CA ASP A 146 -32.98 12.25 42.08
C ASP A 146 -33.58 13.09 40.94
N GLN A 147 -33.48 12.57 39.71
CA GLN A 147 -33.96 13.26 38.52
C GLN A 147 -35.46 13.03 38.34
N LEU A 148 -36.13 13.99 37.72
CA LEU A 148 -37.52 13.83 37.31
C LEU A 148 -37.60 12.93 36.08
N PHE A 149 -38.69 12.15 35.95
CA PHE A 149 -38.87 11.24 34.82
C PHE A 149 -38.94 12.00 33.49
N GLU A 150 -39.36 13.26 33.50
CA GLU A 150 -39.45 14.12 32.32
C GLU A 150 -38.06 14.53 31.78
N GLU A 151 -36.97 14.31 32.53
CA GLU A 151 -35.62 14.65 32.06
C GLU A 151 -35.16 13.78 30.89
N VAL A 152 -35.68 12.56 30.78
CA VAL A 152 -35.35 11.68 29.64
C VAL A 152 -36.04 12.09 28.34
N ASP A 153 -37.08 12.93 28.43
CA ASP A 153 -37.83 13.47 27.28
C ASP A 153 -37.27 14.81 26.77
N ARG A 154 -36.25 15.38 27.45
CA ARG A 154 -35.62 16.62 26.99
C ARG A 154 -34.80 16.37 25.72
N GLU A 155 -34.92 17.31 24.79
CA GLU A 155 -34.22 17.25 23.49
C GLU A 155 -32.70 17.10 23.63
N GLU A 156 -32.11 17.73 24.65
CA GLU A 156 -30.67 17.61 24.97
C GLU A 156 -30.27 16.18 25.36
N PHE A 157 -31.13 15.46 26.08
CA PHE A 157 -30.91 14.08 26.49
C PHE A 157 -31.14 13.11 25.33
N CYS A 158 -32.20 13.31 24.54
CA CYS A 158 -32.47 12.51 23.34
C CYS A 158 -31.35 12.60 22.30
N ASN A 159 -30.67 13.74 22.20
CA ASN A 159 -29.54 13.93 21.26
C ASN A 159 -28.24 13.23 21.71
N LEU A 160 -28.15 12.75 22.96
CA LEU A 160 -26.99 12.03 23.50
C LEU A 160 -27.08 10.50 23.32
N LEU A 161 -28.26 9.98 22.98
CA LEU A 161 -28.56 8.57 22.73
C LEU A 161 -28.46 8.24 21.24
#